data_AF-A0A9P7GQ68-F1
#
_entry.id   AF-A0A9P7GQ68-F1
#
_cell.length_a   1.000
_cell.length_b   1.000
_cell.length_c   1.000
_cell.angle_alpha   90.00
_cell.angle_beta   90.00
_cell.angle_gamma   90.00
#
_symmetry.space_group_name_H-M   'P 1'
#
loop_
_entity.id
_entity.type
_entity.pdbx_description
1 polymer ?
#
loop_
_entity_poly.entity_id
_entity_poly.type
_entity_poly.pdbx_seq_one_letter_code
_entity_poly.pdbx_strand_id
1 'polypeptide(L)'
;MNVMNEGQAHDKASLDQLVDDTRTLSNQLKDRIKALERITTGPDVQMRKNRASFVRAKFLEAIQNYQRVEQDYRAKSRQRIERQLKVVKPDATPEEIEVATEGGGQQIFAEALSSSSRYGESRSVLRDVQDRQQELRKMEETLAELAQLFIDASY
;
A
#
# COMPACT_ATOMS: atom_id res chain seq x y z
N MET A 1 -5.94 10.48 -29.75
CA MET A 1 -6.41 9.78 -28.53
C MET A 1 -5.15 9.34 -27.79
N ASN A 2 -4.69 10.05 -26.73
CA ASN A 2 -3.61 9.57 -25.82
C ASN A 2 -3.23 10.49 -24.63
N VAL A 3 -3.77 11.70 -24.48
CA VAL A 3 -3.33 12.63 -23.43
C VAL A 3 -3.71 12.16 -22.00
N MET A 4 -4.80 11.38 -21.84
CA MET A 4 -5.22 10.86 -20.54
C MET A 4 -4.37 9.69 -20.02
N ASN A 5 -3.70 8.95 -20.90
CA ASN A 5 -2.87 7.81 -20.53
C ASN A 5 -1.46 8.24 -20.06
N GLU A 6 -0.94 9.34 -20.60
CA GLU A 6 0.36 9.89 -20.21
C GLU A 6 0.33 10.55 -18.82
N GLY A 7 -0.77 11.23 -18.47
CA GLY A 7 -0.94 11.80 -17.12
C GLY A 7 -1.04 10.73 -16.02
N GLN A 8 -1.80 9.66 -16.25
CA GLN A 8 -1.92 8.56 -15.28
C GLN A 8 -0.62 7.79 -15.08
N ALA A 9 0.17 7.60 -16.15
CA ALA A 9 1.49 6.97 -16.05
C ALA A 9 2.48 7.85 -15.25
N HIS A 10 2.45 9.17 -15.47
CA HIS A 10 3.28 10.11 -14.71
C HIS A 10 2.91 10.14 -13.23
N ASP A 11 1.62 10.13 -12.89
CA ASP A 11 1.14 10.09 -11.52
C ASP A 11 1.56 8.79 -10.81
N LYS A 12 1.48 7.64 -11.48
CA LYS A 12 1.93 6.35 -10.95
C LYS A 12 3.44 6.32 -10.70
N ALA A 13 4.24 6.82 -11.65
CA ALA A 13 5.69 6.90 -11.48
C ALA A 13 6.09 7.86 -10.33
N SER A 14 5.39 8.98 -10.20
CA SER A 14 5.59 9.94 -9.11
C SER A 14 5.23 9.32 -7.75
N LEU A 15 4.16 8.52 -7.70
CA LEU A 15 3.77 7.78 -6.51
C LEU A 15 4.82 6.74 -6.12
N ASP A 16 5.28 5.93 -7.07
CA ASP A 16 6.32 4.91 -6.83
C ASP A 16 7.62 5.58 -6.30
N GLN A 17 8.04 6.70 -6.87
CA GLN A 17 9.20 7.47 -6.37
C GLN A 17 8.97 7.98 -4.95
N LEU A 18 7.79 8.52 -4.66
CA LEU A 18 7.46 9.03 -3.33
C LEU A 18 7.47 7.92 -2.26
N VAL A 19 7.02 6.71 -2.61
CA VAL A 19 7.07 5.53 -1.74
C VAL A 19 8.53 5.17 -1.42
N ASP A 20 9.40 5.13 -2.44
CA ASP A 20 10.81 4.80 -2.25
C ASP A 20 11.58 5.86 -1.45
N ASP A 21 11.29 7.15 -1.69
CA ASP A 21 11.84 8.26 -0.89
C ASP A 21 11.37 8.16 0.57
N THR A 22 10.09 7.84 0.78
CA THR A 22 9.50 7.68 2.12
C THR A 22 10.14 6.50 2.86
N ARG A 23 10.36 5.37 2.19
CA ARG A 23 11.05 4.20 2.75
C ARG A 23 12.47 4.54 3.16
N THR A 24 13.21 5.23 2.29
CA THR A 24 14.60 5.63 2.52
C THR A 24 14.68 6.57 3.73
N LEU A 25 13.84 7.62 3.75
CA LEU A 25 13.80 8.58 4.84
C LEU A 25 13.41 7.92 6.17
N SER A 26 12.44 7.01 6.15
CA SER A 26 11.98 6.30 7.34
C SER A 26 13.08 5.44 7.96
N ASN A 27 13.84 4.71 7.14
CA ASN A 27 14.99 3.93 7.61
C ASN A 27 16.10 4.84 8.18
N GLN A 28 16.40 5.96 7.52
CA GLN A 28 17.37 6.93 8.04
C GLN A 28 16.92 7.54 9.38
N LEU A 29 15.64 7.86 9.53
CA LEU A 29 15.09 8.38 10.79
C LEU A 29 15.19 7.34 11.90
N LYS A 30 14.84 6.07 11.64
CA LYS A 30 15.02 4.98 12.59
C LYS A 30 16.47 4.93 13.11
N ASP A 31 17.44 4.90 12.19
CA ASP A 31 18.85 4.74 12.57
C ASP A 31 19.38 5.94 13.36
N ARG A 32 18.96 7.16 12.97
CA ARG A 32 19.34 8.39 13.69
C ARG A 32 18.71 8.46 15.08
N ILE A 33 17.46 8.05 15.24
CA ILE A 33 16.80 7.99 16.55
C ILE A 33 17.51 6.97 17.45
N LYS A 34 17.79 5.77 16.94
CA LYS A 34 18.55 4.74 17.69
C LYS A 34 19.94 5.23 18.08
N ALA A 35 20.63 5.95 17.20
CA ALA A 35 21.94 6.54 17.50
C ALA A 35 21.85 7.56 18.66
N LEU A 36 20.80 8.38 18.71
CA LEU A 36 20.57 9.33 19.81
C LEU A 36 20.28 8.62 21.13
N GLU A 37 19.52 7.53 21.11
CA GLU A 37 19.16 6.75 22.31
C GLU A 37 20.34 5.99 22.92
N ARG A 38 21.34 5.63 22.11
CA ARG A 38 22.59 4.98 22.57
C ARG A 38 23.48 5.89 23.40
N ILE A 39 23.27 7.22 23.38
CA ILE A 39 24.07 8.17 24.15
C ILE A 39 23.64 8.11 25.63
N THR A 40 24.40 7.38 26.44
CA THR A 40 24.10 7.15 27.87
C THR A 40 24.99 7.93 28.83
N THR A 41 26.01 8.64 28.33
CA THR A 41 27.02 9.32 29.16
C THR A 41 27.18 10.81 28.78
N GLY A 42 27.77 11.58 29.70
CA GLY A 42 28.06 13.01 29.54
C GLY A 42 27.08 13.96 30.25
N PRO A 43 27.36 15.28 30.22
CA PRO A 43 26.43 16.29 30.73
C PRO A 43 25.13 16.27 29.90
N ASP A 44 24.00 16.58 30.54
CA ASP A 44 22.66 16.66 29.92
C ASP A 44 22.09 15.35 29.34
N VAL A 45 22.59 14.18 29.75
CA VAL A 45 22.08 12.87 29.28
C VAL A 45 20.56 12.75 29.43
N GLN A 46 19.99 13.19 30.56
CA GLN A 46 18.56 13.07 30.79
C GLN A 46 17.74 13.92 29.80
N MET A 47 18.22 15.14 29.51
CA MET A 47 17.60 16.02 28.53
C MET A 47 17.70 15.45 27.11
N ARG A 48 18.85 14.87 26.74
CA ARG A 48 19.03 14.17 25.46
C ARG A 48 18.10 12.97 25.33
N LYS A 49 17.99 12.13 26.36
CA LYS A 49 17.07 10.99 26.41
C LYS A 49 15.62 11.43 26.19
N ASN A 50 15.17 12.45 26.93
CA ASN A 50 13.80 12.97 26.79
C ASN A 50 13.52 13.46 25.36
N ARG A 51 14.48 14.17 24.74
CA ARG A 51 14.36 14.62 23.34
C ARG A 51 14.32 13.45 22.36
N ALA A 52 15.18 12.44 22.54
CA ALA A 52 15.20 11.25 21.70
C ALA A 52 13.87 10.48 21.80
N SER A 53 13.36 10.28 23.01
CA SER A 53 12.05 9.64 23.23
C SER A 53 10.89 10.42 22.63
N PHE A 54 10.93 11.76 22.69
CA PHE A 54 9.92 12.61 22.04
C PHE A 54 9.94 12.46 20.52
N VAL A 55 11.13 12.50 19.90
CA VAL A 55 11.27 12.32 18.45
C VAL A 55 10.85 10.91 18.02
N ARG A 56 11.20 9.88 18.81
CA ARG A 56 10.73 8.51 18.60
C ARG A 56 9.20 8.40 18.62
N ALA A 57 8.55 9.00 19.61
CA ALA A 57 7.10 9.02 19.69
C ALA A 57 6.46 9.66 18.44
N LYS A 58 7.03 10.76 17.95
CA LYS A 58 6.58 11.41 16.70
C LYS A 58 6.82 10.56 15.46
N PHE A 59 7.92 9.82 15.41
CA PHE A 59 8.20 8.89 14.32
C PHE A 59 7.20 7.72 14.30
N LEU A 60 6.91 7.13 15.47
CA LEU A 60 5.91 6.06 15.59
C LEU A 60 4.50 6.55 15.21
N GLU A 61 4.12 7.78 15.62
CA GLU A 61 2.87 8.42 15.21
C GLU A 61 2.79 8.59 13.67
N ALA A 62 3.88 8.99 13.02
CA ALA A 62 3.94 9.11 11.57
C ALA A 62 3.79 7.75 10.87
N ILE A 63 4.45 6.70 11.37
CA ILE A 63 4.31 5.32 10.83
C ILE A 63 2.87 4.85 10.94
N GLN A 64 2.22 5.04 12.09
CA GLN A 64 0.82 4.65 12.29
C GLN A 64 -0.13 5.41 11.35
N ASN A 65 0.12 6.71 11.15
CA ASN A 65 -0.65 7.50 10.19
C ASN A 65 -0.47 6.96 8.76
N TYR A 66 0.75 6.59 8.38
CA TYR A 66 1.01 6.01 7.07
C TYR A 66 0.31 4.65 6.91
N GLN A 67 0.39 3.77 7.91
CA GLN A 67 -0.34 2.50 7.91
C GLN A 67 -1.85 2.69 7.72
N ARG A 68 -2.45 3.72 8.34
CA ARG A 68 -3.87 4.03 8.18
C ARG A 68 -4.21 4.43 6.74
N VAL A 69 -3.38 5.27 6.11
CA VAL A 69 -3.57 5.68 4.71
C VAL A 69 -3.48 4.48 3.77
N GLU A 70 -2.51 3.59 3.96
CA GLU A 70 -2.38 2.36 3.18
C GLU A 70 -3.57 1.41 3.37
N GLN A 71 -4.06 1.24 4.61
CA GLN A 71 -5.25 0.44 4.89
C GLN A 71 -6.50 0.99 4.22
N ASP A 72 -6.71 2.30 4.25
CA ASP A 72 -7.82 2.97 3.57
C ASP A 72 -7.74 2.79 2.05
N TYR A 73 -6.54 2.88 1.47
CA TYR A 73 -6.33 2.68 0.04
C TYR A 73 -6.55 1.21 -0.36
N ARG A 74 -6.13 0.26 0.48
CA ARG A 74 -6.40 -1.17 0.32
C ARG A 74 -7.90 -1.45 0.28
N ALA A 75 -8.65 -0.90 1.23
CA ALA A 75 -10.12 -1.07 1.28
C ALA A 75 -10.80 -0.53 0.01
N LYS A 76 -10.40 0.67 -0.45
CA LYS A 76 -10.91 1.25 -1.70
C LYS A 76 -10.59 0.39 -2.92
N SER A 77 -9.38 -0.16 -2.99
CA SER A 77 -8.95 -1.01 -4.10
C SER A 77 -9.71 -2.34 -4.14
N ARG A 78 -9.91 -2.99 -2.98
CA ARG A 78 -10.77 -4.18 -2.87
C ARG A 78 -12.20 -3.90 -3.34
N GLN A 79 -12.79 -2.79 -2.90
CA GLN A 79 -14.14 -2.39 -3.32
C GLN A 79 -14.24 -2.15 -4.84
N ARG A 80 -13.20 -1.62 -5.49
CA ARG A 80 -13.18 -1.43 -6.95
C ARG A 80 -13.15 -2.75 -7.70
N ILE A 81 -12.30 -3.69 -7.28
CA ILE A 81 -12.23 -5.04 -7.86
C ILE A 81 -13.59 -5.73 -7.72
N GLU A 82 -14.21 -5.66 -6.54
CA GLU A 82 -15.54 -6.23 -6.30
C GLU A 82 -16.60 -5.67 -7.28
N ARG A 83 -16.65 -4.34 -7.43
CA ARG A 83 -17.60 -3.70 -8.37
C ARG A 83 -17.35 -4.16 -9.81
N GLN A 84 -16.09 -4.24 -10.23
CA GLN A 84 -15.74 -4.69 -11.58
C GLN A 84 -16.11 -6.15 -11.80
N LEU A 85 -15.92 -6.99 -10.77
CA LEU A 85 -16.31 -8.39 -10.83
C LEU A 85 -17.82 -8.52 -10.97
N LYS A 86 -18.59 -7.74 -10.22
CA LYS A 86 -20.07 -7.72 -10.32
C LYS A 86 -20.61 -7.20 -11.66
N VAL A 87 -19.83 -6.41 -12.40
CA VAL A 87 -20.21 -5.99 -13.76
C VAL A 87 -20.13 -7.16 -14.75
N VAL A 88 -19.14 -8.05 -14.59
CA VAL A 88 -18.93 -9.19 -15.49
C VAL A 88 -19.61 -10.47 -15.01
N LYS A 89 -19.76 -10.63 -13.69
CA LYS A 89 -20.41 -11.73 -12.99
C LYS A 89 -21.30 -11.18 -11.86
N PRO A 90 -22.55 -10.79 -12.15
CA PRO A 90 -23.45 -10.19 -11.17
C PRO A 90 -23.78 -11.08 -9.97
N ASP A 91 -23.66 -12.40 -10.13
CA ASP A 91 -23.91 -13.46 -9.17
C ASP A 91 -22.64 -13.94 -8.43
N ALA A 92 -21.54 -13.17 -8.50
CA ALA A 92 -20.28 -13.52 -7.86
C ALA A 92 -20.43 -13.73 -6.34
N THR A 93 -19.94 -14.85 -5.83
CA THR A 93 -20.02 -15.18 -4.40
C THR A 93 -19.00 -14.40 -3.58
N PRO A 94 -19.17 -14.28 -2.24
CA PRO A 94 -18.18 -13.66 -1.37
C PRO A 94 -16.78 -14.28 -1.50
N GLU A 95 -16.70 -15.59 -1.65
CA GLU A 95 -15.45 -16.34 -1.83
C GLU A 95 -14.78 -15.99 -3.16
N GLU A 96 -15.55 -15.85 -4.24
CA GLU A 96 -15.03 -15.43 -5.54
C GLU A 96 -14.49 -13.99 -5.51
N ILE A 97 -15.15 -13.11 -4.75
CA ILE A 97 -14.69 -11.73 -4.52
C ILE A 97 -13.36 -11.74 -3.73
N GLU A 98 -13.27 -12.56 -2.69
CA GLU A 98 -12.05 -12.68 -1.88
C GLU A 98 -10.87 -13.17 -2.73
N VAL A 99 -11.05 -14.29 -3.44
CA VAL A 99 -10.04 -14.82 -4.37
C VAL A 99 -9.69 -13.79 -5.45
N ALA A 100 -10.66 -13.01 -5.91
CA ALA A 100 -10.40 -11.93 -6.86
C ALA A 100 -9.54 -10.81 -6.30
N THR A 101 -9.64 -10.52 -5.01
CA THR A 101 -8.80 -9.53 -4.34
C THR A 101 -7.41 -10.03 -3.95
N GLU A 102 -7.24 -11.34 -3.72
CA GLU A 102 -6.00 -11.93 -3.19
C GLU A 102 -5.04 -12.46 -4.26
N GLY A 103 -5.34 -12.20 -5.54
CA GLY A 103 -4.47 -12.51 -6.67
C GLY A 103 -4.88 -13.73 -7.50
N GLY A 104 -5.95 -14.44 -7.13
CA GLY A 104 -6.57 -15.49 -7.96
C GLY A 104 -7.59 -14.98 -8.97
N GLY A 105 -7.88 -13.66 -8.96
CA GLY A 105 -8.95 -13.07 -9.76
C GLY A 105 -8.82 -13.15 -11.26
N GLN A 106 -7.60 -13.32 -11.80
CA GLN A 106 -7.44 -13.40 -13.26
C GLN A 106 -8.21 -14.57 -13.87
N GLN A 107 -8.23 -15.72 -13.19
CA GLN A 107 -8.93 -16.91 -13.69
C GLN A 107 -10.45 -16.74 -13.58
N ILE A 108 -10.94 -16.22 -12.44
CA ILE A 108 -12.36 -15.93 -12.22
C ILE A 108 -12.87 -14.90 -13.23
N PHE A 109 -12.09 -13.84 -13.48
CA PHE A 109 -12.43 -12.85 -14.51
C PHE A 109 -12.40 -13.48 -15.90
N ALA A 110 -11.37 -14.23 -16.28
CA ALA A 110 -11.31 -14.85 -17.60
C ALA A 110 -12.50 -15.78 -17.89
N GLU A 111 -12.95 -16.54 -16.87
CA GLU A 111 -14.14 -17.38 -16.94
C GLU A 111 -15.43 -16.55 -17.09
N ALA A 112 -15.61 -15.52 -16.26
CA ALA A 112 -16.76 -14.61 -16.32
C ALA A 112 -16.84 -13.87 -17.67
N LEU A 113 -15.70 -13.49 -18.23
CA LEU A 113 -15.65 -12.81 -19.53
C LEU A 113 -16.03 -13.73 -20.68
N SER A 114 -15.69 -15.02 -20.58
CA SER A 114 -16.01 -16.04 -21.59
C SER A 114 -17.51 -16.39 -21.61
N SER A 115 -18.19 -16.32 -20.46
CA SER A 115 -19.63 -16.53 -20.35
C SER A 115 -20.46 -15.29 -20.68
N SER A 116 -19.88 -14.09 -20.56
CA SER A 116 -20.55 -12.83 -20.88
C SER A 116 -20.51 -12.48 -22.38
N SER A 117 -21.63 -12.08 -22.98
CA SER A 117 -21.68 -11.58 -24.37
C SER A 117 -21.01 -10.21 -24.58
N ARG A 118 -20.26 -9.67 -23.60
CA ARG A 118 -19.67 -8.32 -23.59
C ARG A 118 -18.16 -8.32 -23.85
N TYR A 119 -17.73 -8.99 -24.92
CA TYR A 119 -16.30 -9.27 -25.21
C TYR A 119 -15.41 -8.03 -25.51
N GLY A 120 -15.98 -6.88 -25.87
CA GLY A 120 -15.23 -5.66 -26.18
C GLY A 120 -14.85 -4.80 -24.96
N GLU A 121 -15.79 -4.63 -24.01
CA GLU A 121 -15.62 -3.85 -22.78
C GLU A 121 -14.71 -4.58 -21.76
N SER A 122 -14.72 -5.91 -21.84
CA SER A 122 -14.10 -6.85 -20.93
C SER A 122 -12.56 -6.86 -20.91
N ARG A 123 -11.89 -6.50 -22.02
CA ARG A 123 -10.41 -6.38 -22.03
C ARG A 123 -9.92 -5.21 -21.19
N SER A 124 -10.65 -4.09 -21.20
CA SER A 124 -10.29 -2.92 -20.40
C SER A 124 -10.52 -3.15 -18.91
N VAL A 125 -11.62 -3.84 -18.57
CA VAL A 125 -11.95 -4.26 -17.20
C VAL A 125 -10.88 -5.23 -16.66
N LEU A 126 -10.50 -6.25 -17.44
CA LEU A 126 -9.46 -7.19 -17.04
C LEU A 126 -8.14 -6.49 -16.73
N ARG A 127 -7.74 -5.52 -17.56
CA ARG A 127 -6.51 -4.76 -17.35
C ARG A 127 -6.55 -3.94 -16.07
N ASP A 128 -7.64 -3.22 -15.81
CA ASP A 128 -7.78 -2.44 -14.58
C ASP A 128 -7.74 -3.35 -13.34
N VAL A 129 -8.41 -4.52 -13.38
CA VAL A 129 -8.32 -5.50 -12.29
C VAL A 129 -6.89 -5.96 -12.05
N GLN A 130 -6.13 -6.26 -13.11
CA GLN A 130 -4.73 -6.66 -12.99
C GLN A 130 -3.88 -5.56 -12.37
N ASP A 131 -4.06 -4.31 -12.82
CA ASP A 131 -3.37 -3.14 -12.28
C ASP A 131 -3.71 -2.96 -10.78
N ARG A 132 -4.98 -3.12 -10.37
CA ARG A 132 -5.41 -3.05 -8.96
C ARG A 132 -4.88 -4.20 -8.11
N GLN A 133 -4.78 -5.40 -8.64
CA GLN A 133 -4.17 -6.53 -7.94
C GLN A 133 -2.68 -6.28 -7.71
N GLN A 134 -1.97 -5.71 -8.68
CA GLN A 134 -0.58 -5.32 -8.50
C GLN A 134 -0.43 -4.23 -7.44
N GLU A 135 -1.30 -3.22 -7.45
CA GLU A 135 -1.33 -2.19 -6.41
C GLU A 135 -1.61 -2.79 -5.02
N LEU A 136 -2.58 -3.70 -4.89
CA LEU A 136 -2.88 -4.39 -3.62
C LEU A 136 -1.67 -5.12 -3.07
N ARG A 137 -0.92 -5.82 -3.92
CA ARG A 137 0.30 -6.50 -3.52
C ARG A 137 1.36 -5.53 -3.00
N LYS A 138 1.59 -4.42 -3.73
CA LYS A 138 2.54 -3.38 -3.30
C LYS A 138 2.13 -2.76 -1.96
N MET A 139 0.84 -2.51 -1.74
CA MET A 139 0.34 -2.01 -0.46
C MET A 139 0.58 -3.01 0.66
N GLU A 140 0.37 -4.31 0.42
CA GLU A 140 0.58 -5.36 1.42
C GLU A 140 2.07 -5.49 1.79
N GLU A 141 2.96 -5.40 0.82
CA GLU A 141 4.42 -5.31 1.05
C GLU A 141 4.76 -4.07 1.91
N THR A 142 4.21 -2.91 1.54
CA THR A 142 4.44 -1.64 2.28
C THR A 142 3.91 -1.72 3.71
N LEU A 143 2.72 -2.29 3.93
CA LEU A 143 2.14 -2.50 5.26
C LEU A 143 3.01 -3.42 6.12
N ALA A 144 3.55 -4.49 5.54
CA ALA A 144 4.47 -5.40 6.23
C ALA A 144 5.77 -4.69 6.62
N GLU A 145 6.34 -3.90 5.71
CA GLU A 145 7.54 -3.08 5.99
C GLU A 145 7.28 -2.06 7.09
N LEU A 146 6.14 -1.36 7.07
CA LEU A 146 5.77 -0.40 8.10
C LEU A 146 5.55 -1.08 9.46
N ALA A 147 4.97 -2.29 9.48
CA ALA A 147 4.82 -3.07 10.70
C ALA A 147 6.19 -3.45 11.27
N GLN A 148 7.12 -3.92 10.43
CA GLN A 148 8.49 -4.22 10.85
C GLN A 148 9.21 -2.96 11.35
N LEU A 149 9.07 -1.84 10.64
CA LEU A 149 9.66 -0.56 11.02
C LEU A 149 9.13 -0.08 12.38
N PHE A 150 7.83 -0.26 12.64
CA PHE A 150 7.21 0.07 13.91
C PHE A 150 7.81 -0.77 15.05
N ILE A 151 7.93 -2.09 14.85
CA ILE A 151 8.57 -3.01 15.81
C ILE A 151 10.00 -2.57 16.07
N ASP A 152 10.79 -2.37 15.01
CA ASP A 152 12.19 -1.97 15.12
C ASP A 152 12.36 -0.66 15.88
N ALA A 153 11.48 0.33 15.67
CA ALA A 153 11.58 1.64 16.28
C ALA A 153 10.96 1.71 17.68
N SER A 154 10.25 0.67 18.13
CA SER A 154 9.64 0.61 19.46
C SER A 154 10.63 0.12 20.55
N TYR A 155 11.68 -0.58 20.16
CA TYR A 155 12.72 -1.16 21.03
C TYR A 155 14.09 -0.48 20.84
#